data_AF-A0A349R1U7-F1
#
_entry.id   AF-A0A349R1U7-F1
#
_cell.length_a   1.000
_cell.length_b   1.000
_cell.length_c   1.000
_cell.angle_alpha   90.00
_cell.angle_beta   90.00
_cell.angle_gamma   90.00
#
_symmetry.space_group_name_H-M   'P 1'
#
loop_
_entity.id
_entity.type
_entity.pdbx_description
1 polymer ?
#
loop_
_entity_poly.entity_id
_entity_poly.type
_entity_poly.pdbx_seq_one_letter_code
_entity_poly.pdbx_strand_id
1 'polypeptide(L)' 'GKYATTKEIAPAEEVPLTLDVESQGNWYDIAVRIKGDSSFVIQLAGRLETGVACTTDPLLA' A
#
# COMPACT_ATOMS: atom_id res chain seq x y z
N GLY A 1 4.62 -0.33 -14.25
CA GLY A 1 4.79 0.89 -13.44
C GLY A 1 5.52 0.51 -12.18
N LYS A 2 6.39 1.39 -11.66
CA LYS A 2 7.34 1.12 -10.56
C LYS A 2 6.72 0.59 -9.24
N TYR A 3 5.39 0.57 -9.13
CA TYR A 3 4.61 0.27 -7.92
C TYR A 3 3.63 -0.90 -8.08
N ALA A 4 3.81 -1.76 -9.09
CA ALA A 4 2.97 -2.94 -9.29
C ALA A 4 3.84 -4.19 -9.41
N THR A 5 3.46 -5.25 -8.69
CA THR A 5 4.10 -6.56 -8.77
C THR A 5 3.05 -7.66 -8.90
N THR A 6 3.46 -8.84 -9.33
CA THR A 6 2.61 -10.03 -9.41
C THR A 6 3.38 -11.20 -8.82
N LYS A 7 2.71 -12.00 -8.00
CA LYS A 7 3.28 -13.19 -7.39
C LYS A 7 2.26 -14.31 -7.44
N GLU A 8 2.74 -15.52 -7.74
CA GLU A 8 1.94 -16.73 -7.64
C GLU A 8 1.90 -17.17 -6.17
N ILE A 9 0.72 -17.57 -5.71
CA ILE A 9 0.46 -18.02 -4.34
C ILE A 9 -0.26 -19.37 -4.46
N ALA A 10 0.32 -20.42 -3.91
CA ALA A 10 -0.25 -21.76 -3.91
C ALA A 10 -1.46 -21.84 -2.96
N PRO A 11 -2.34 -22.85 -3.11
CA PRO A 11 -3.44 -23.07 -2.18
C PRO A 11 -2.93 -23.20 -0.74
N ALA A 12 -3.55 -22.46 0.18
CA ALA A 12 -3.17 -22.36 1.59
C ALA A 12 -1.74 -21.79 1.86
N GLU A 13 -1.08 -21.21 0.86
CA GLU A 13 0.16 -20.45 1.06
C GLU A 13 -0.16 -19.04 1.56
N GLU A 14 0.64 -18.56 2.51
CA GLU A 14 0.64 -17.17 2.96
C GLU A 14 1.95 -16.50 2.53
N VAL A 15 1.84 -15.35 1.87
CA VAL A 15 3.00 -14.58 1.42
C VAL A 15 3.01 -13.21 2.09
N PRO A 16 4.04 -12.87 2.89
CA PRO A 16 4.16 -11.55 3.46
C PRO A 16 4.49 -10.52 2.37
N LEU A 17 3.78 -9.39 2.40
CA LEU A 17 4.08 -8.21 1.60
C LEU A 17 4.66 -7.12 2.51
N THR A 18 5.93 -6.78 2.30
CA THR A 18 6.60 -5.69 3.02
C THR A 18 6.61 -4.44 2.15
N LEU A 19 6.20 -3.31 2.73
CA LEU A 19 6.13 -2.02 2.06
C LEU A 19 6.99 -1.01 2.80
N ASP A 20 7.92 -0.37 2.09
CA ASP A 20 8.67 0.77 2.59
C ASP A 20 7.84 2.05 2.38
N VAL A 21 6.97 2.32 3.37
CA VAL A 21 6.11 3.51 3.38
C VAL A 21 6.83 4.76 3.89
N GLU A 22 7.95 4.61 4.60
CA GLU A 22 8.73 5.71 5.15
C GLU A 22 9.24 6.61 4.02
N SER A 23 9.77 6.00 2.94
CA SER A 23 10.20 6.70 1.73
C SER A 23 9.08 7.50 1.03
N GLN A 24 7.82 7.21 1.34
CA GLN A 24 6.62 7.83 0.77
C GLN A 24 5.91 8.76 1.79
N GLY A 25 6.62 9.25 2.81
CA GLY A 25 6.04 10.12 3.83
C GLY A 25 5.00 9.42 4.71
N ASN A 26 5.20 8.11 4.92
CA ASN A 26 4.31 7.18 5.63
C ASN A 26 2.94 6.95 4.99
N TRP A 27 2.70 7.46 3.79
CA TRP A 27 1.46 7.23 3.05
C TRP A 27 1.50 5.92 2.27
N TYR A 28 0.35 5.29 2.16
CA TYR A 28 0.15 4.11 1.31
C TYR A 28 -1.23 4.13 0.64
N ASP A 29 -1.28 3.59 -0.57
CA ASP A 29 -2.50 3.21 -1.29
C ASP A 29 -2.18 1.93 -2.06
N ILE A 30 -2.79 0.82 -1.64
CA ILE A 30 -2.47 -0.53 -2.09
C ILE A 30 -3.76 -1.20 -2.54
N ALA A 31 -3.73 -1.80 -3.73
CA ALA A 31 -4.79 -2.65 -4.23
C ALA A 31 -4.25 -4.05 -4.55
N VAL A 32 -4.83 -5.07 -3.94
CA VAL A 32 -4.57 -6.48 -4.24
C VAL A 32 -5.68 -6.99 -5.15
N ARG A 33 -5.30 -7.58 -6.28
CA ARG A 33 -6.20 -8.09 -7.32
C ARG A 33 -5.77 -9.47 -7.77
N ILE A 34 -6.72 -10.29 -8.20
CA ILE A 34 -6.42 -11.59 -8.82
C ILE A 34 -6.28 -11.38 -10.34
N LYS A 35 -5.19 -11.86 -10.92
CA LYS A 35 -4.98 -11.74 -12.37
C LYS A 35 -6.04 -12.55 -13.11
N GLY A 36 -6.78 -11.88 -13.99
CA GLY A 36 -7.85 -12.51 -14.78
C GLY A 36 -9.22 -12.53 -14.10
N ASP A 37 -9.34 -12.06 -12.86
CA ASP A 37 -10.60 -11.89 -12.15
C ASP A 37 -10.76 -10.42 -11.73
N SER A 38 -11.72 -9.73 -12.33
CA SER A 38 -12.01 -8.32 -12.03
C SER A 38 -12.94 -8.11 -10.83
N SER A 39 -13.53 -9.18 -10.29
CA SER A 39 -14.48 -9.08 -9.17
C SER A 39 -13.79 -9.02 -7.82
N PHE A 40 -12.61 -9.62 -7.70
CA PHE A 40 -11.83 -9.61 -6.46
C PHE A 40 -10.93 -8.39 -6.38
N VAL A 41 -11.16 -7.57 -5.35
CA VAL A 41 -10.25 -6.50 -4.95
C VAL A 41 -10.27 -6.32 -3.44
N ILE A 42 -9.07 -6.21 -2.86
CA ILE A 42 -8.90 -5.67 -1.52
C ILE A 42 -8.09 -4.39 -1.69
N GLN A 43 -8.59 -3.28 -1.13
CA GLN A 43 -7.91 -2.00 -1.19
C GLN A 43 -7.72 -1.43 0.22
N LEU A 44 -6.51 -0.95 0.49
CA LEU A 44 -6.10 -0.34 1.74
C LEU A 44 -5.36 0.95 1.43
N ALA A 45 -5.82 2.06 1.99
CA ALA A 45 -5.17 3.35 1.85
C ALA A 45 -5.14 4.08 3.20
N GLY A 46 -4.09 4.85 3.43
CA GLY A 46 -3.94 5.59 4.66
C GLY A 46 -2.54 6.13 4.87
N ARG A 47 -2.26 6.53 6.10
CA ARG A 47 -0.94 6.96 6.54
C ARG A 47 -0.61 6.31 7.87
N LEU A 48 0.61 5.80 8.00
CA LEU A 48 1.10 5.30 9.28
C LEU A 48 1.51 6.49 10.17
N GLU A 49 0.91 6.60 11.35
CA GLU A 49 1.28 7.61 12.34
C GLU A 49 2.53 7.19 13.11
N THR A 50 3.54 8.04 13.12
CA THR A 50 4.84 7.76 13.78
C THR A 50 5.12 8.69 14.97
N GLY A 51 4.19 9.60 15.29
CA GLY A 51 4.40 10.65 16.29
C GLY A 51 5.33 11.79 15.84
N VAL A 52 5.92 11.70 14.64
CA VAL A 52 6.71 12.78 14.04
C VAL A 52 5.77 13.89 13.58
N ALA A 53 6.15 15.14 13.86
CA ALA A 53 5.39 16.32 13.45
C ALA A 53 5.14 16.28 11.94
N CYS A 54 3.88 16.37 11.57
CA CYS A 54 3.47 16.36 10.19
C CYS A 54 3.74 17.73 9.58
N THR A 55 4.22 17.75 8.34
CA THR A 55 4.17 18.98 7.55
C THR A 55 2.72 19.19 7.15
N THR A 56 2.03 20.07 7.88
CA THR A 56 0.77 20.67 7.43
C THR A 56 1.01 21.43 6.12
N ASP A 57 -0.01 21.51 5.27
CA ASP A 57 0.03 22.32 4.06
C ASP A 57 0.51 23.75 4.39
N PRO A 58 1.63 24.23 3.80
CA PRO A 58 2.17 25.56 4.06
C PRO A 58 1.21 26.70 3.71
N LEU A 59 0.23 26.45 2.84
CA LEU A 59 -0.79 27.42 2.43
C LEU A 59 -2.01 27.44 3.37
N LEU A 60 -2.08 26.52 4.34
CA LEU A 60 -3.10 26.50 5.39
C LEU A 60 -2.63 27.20 6.69
N ALA A 61 -1.44 27.82 6.67
CA ALA A 61 -0.81 28.53 7.79
C ALA A 61 -1.16 30.03 7.83
#